data_AF-A0A8T5JVF0-F1
#
_entry.id   AF-A0A8T5JVF0-F1
#
_cell.length_a   1.000
_cell.length_b   1.000
_cell.length_c   1.000
_cell.angle_alpha   90.00
_cell.angle_beta   90.00
_cell.angle_gamma   90.00
#
_symmetry.space_group_name_H-M   'P 1'
#
loop_
_entity.id
_entity.type
_entity.pdbx_description
1 polymer ?
#
loop_
_entity_poly.entity_id
_entity_poly.type
_entity_poly.pdbx_seq_one_letter_code
_entity_poly.pdbx_strand_id
1 'polypeptide(L)' 'MISEWFQRVGSSIPRGFSRYFVLELLKEKTYTGKEIIDYAVEQSNGIWKPSPGLIYPLLGRLLDEN' A
#
# COMPACT_ATOMS: atom_id res chain seq x y z
N MET A 1 -17.89 -1.95 -16.15
CA MET A 1 -18.48 -0.64 -15.77
C MET A 1 -18.19 -0.21 -14.33
N ILE A 2 -17.37 -0.94 -13.56
CA ILE A 2 -17.01 -0.56 -12.17
C ILE A 2 -15.69 0.26 -12.11
N SER A 3 -14.85 0.18 -13.16
CA SER A 3 -13.51 0.78 -13.19
C SER A 3 -13.51 2.31 -13.19
N GLU A 4 -14.38 2.97 -13.95
CA GLU A 4 -14.38 4.44 -14.06
C GLU A 4 -14.84 5.14 -12.79
N TRP A 5 -15.76 4.56 -12.02
CA TRP A 5 -16.22 5.17 -10.76
C TRP A 5 -15.10 5.18 -9.71
N PHE A 6 -14.33 4.09 -9.62
CA PHE A 6 -13.15 4.00 -8.75
C PHE A 6 -11.98 4.89 -9.18
N GLN A 7 -11.92 5.29 -10.46
CA GLN A 7 -10.97 6.32 -10.91
C GLN A 7 -11.38 7.74 -10.46
N ARG A 8 -12.68 7.98 -10.23
CA ARG A 8 -13.24 9.28 -9.84
C ARG A 8 -13.32 9.48 -8.33
N VAL A 9 -13.54 8.42 -7.55
CA VAL A 9 -13.42 8.46 -6.08
C VAL A 9 -11.95 8.23 -5.73
N GLY A 10 -11.30 9.16 -5.05
CA GLY A 10 -9.89 9.04 -4.68
C GLY A 10 -9.66 7.79 -3.83
N SER A 11 -9.19 6.70 -4.47
CA SER A 11 -8.88 5.39 -3.89
C SER A 11 -10.02 4.71 -3.12
N SER A 12 -10.39 3.49 -3.50
CA SER A 12 -11.28 2.62 -2.72
C SER A 12 -10.69 2.20 -1.36
N ILE A 13 -9.41 2.50 -1.15
CA ILE A 13 -8.66 2.10 0.02
C ILE A 13 -8.83 3.17 1.11
N PRO A 14 -9.27 2.80 2.33
CA PRO A 14 -9.44 3.76 3.41
C PRO A 14 -8.17 4.56 3.69
N ARG A 15 -8.34 5.84 4.00
CA ARG A 15 -7.21 6.69 4.43
C ARG A 15 -6.51 6.04 5.63
N GLY A 16 -5.18 5.97 5.57
CA GLY A 16 -4.36 5.35 6.61
C GLY A 16 -4.19 3.83 6.49
N PHE A 17 -5.02 3.13 5.69
CA PHE A 17 -4.87 1.68 5.52
C PHE A 17 -3.49 1.29 5.00
N SER A 18 -2.96 2.00 4.00
CA SER A 18 -1.64 1.70 3.43
C SER A 18 -0.53 1.79 4.47
N ARG A 19 -0.63 2.73 5.42
CA ARG A 19 0.32 2.87 6.52
C ARG A 19 0.22 1.69 7.47
N TYR A 20 -1.00 1.37 7.90
CA TYR A 20 -1.26 0.22 8.78
C TYR A 20 -0.74 -1.08 8.16
N PHE A 21 -1.09 -1.35 6.91
CA PHE A 21 -0.66 -2.54 6.17
C PHE A 21 0.87 -2.67 6.11
N VAL A 22 1.58 -1.58 5.78
CA VAL A 22 3.05 -1.56 5.73
C VAL A 22 3.67 -1.87 7.10
N LEU A 23 3.15 -1.26 8.17
CA LEU A 23 3.67 -1.47 9.52
C LEU A 23 3.43 -2.90 10.02
N GLU A 24 2.26 -3.48 9.76
CA GLU A 24 1.96 -4.87 10.11
C GLU A 24 2.87 -5.85 9.37
N LEU A 25 3.12 -5.63 8.07
CA LEU A 25 4.09 -6.42 7.31
C LEU A 25 5.49 -6.35 7.91
N LEU A 26 5.98 -5.14 8.17
CA LEU A 26 7.33 -4.93 8.68
C LEU A 26 7.54 -5.45 10.11
N LYS A 27 6.45 -5.65 10.86
CA LYS A 27 6.47 -6.27 12.18
C LYS A 27 6.79 -7.77 12.13
N GLU A 28 6.36 -8.46 11.06
CA GLU A 28 6.59 -9.90 10.90
C GLU A 28 8.03 -10.20 10.47
N LYS A 29 8.55 -9.43 9.50
CA LYS A 29 9.94 -9.51 9.04
C LYS A 29 10.31 -8.30 8.21
N THR A 30 11.58 -8.20 7.83
CA THR A 30 12.03 -7.19 6.86
C THR A 30 11.43 -7.45 5.48
N TYR A 31 10.91 -6.40 4.85
CA TYR A 31 10.45 -6.40 3.47
C TYR A 31 11.06 -5.21 2.72
N THR A 32 11.40 -5.41 1.45
CA THR A 32 11.69 -4.33 0.50
C THR A 32 10.39 -3.68 0.02
N GLY A 33 10.48 -2.44 -0.49
CA GLY A 33 9.31 -1.75 -1.05
C GLY A 33 8.62 -2.52 -2.19
N LYS A 34 9.39 -3.26 -3.01
CA LYS A 34 8.82 -4.13 -4.06
C LYS A 34 8.04 -5.30 -3.45
N GLU A 35 8.59 -5.97 -2.45
CA GLU A 35 7.91 -7.11 -1.82
C GLU A 35 6.62 -6.69 -1.12
N ILE A 36 6.56 -5.50 -0.53
CA ILE A 36 5.31 -4.94 0.03
C ILE A 36 4.24 -4.78 -1.07
N ILE A 37 4.62 -4.27 -2.23
CA ILE A 37 3.70 -4.11 -3.38
C ILE A 37 3.22 -5.48 -3.86
N ASP A 38 4.14 -6.42 -4.04
CA ASP A 38 3.82 -7.77 -4.54
C ASP A 38 2.91 -8.51 -3.55
N TYR A 39 3.19 -8.42 -2.25
CA TYR A 39 2.38 -9.03 -1.20
C TYR A 39 0.97 -8.43 -1.12
N ALA A 40 0.83 -7.10 -1.30
CA ALA A 40 -0.48 -6.45 -1.35
C ALA A 40 -1.34 -6.98 -2.52
N VAL A 41 -0.72 -7.19 -3.68
CA VAL A 41 -1.39 -7.76 -4.86
C VAL A 41 -1.80 -9.19 -4.59
N GLU A 42 -0.91 -10.01 -4.03
CA GLU A 42 -1.16 -11.42 -3.72
C GLU A 42 -2.31 -11.57 -2.71
N GLN A 43 -2.22 -10.89 -1.56
CA GLN A 43 -3.23 -10.98 -0.49
C GLN A 43 -4.60 -10.46 -0.91
N SER A 44 -4.63 -9.46 -1.79
CA SER A 44 -5.88 -8.87 -2.27
C SER A 44 -6.45 -9.58 -3.50
N ASN A 45 -5.84 -10.68 -3.97
CA ASN A 45 -6.20 -11.33 -5.25
C ASN A 45 -6.24 -10.33 -6.42
N GLY A 46 -5.29 -9.40 -6.45
CA GLY A 46 -5.16 -8.37 -7.48
C GLY A 46 -6.14 -7.20 -7.36
N ILE A 47 -7.01 -7.17 -6.35
CA ILE A 47 -7.98 -6.08 -6.13
C ILE A 47 -7.25 -4.77 -5.79
N TRP A 48 -6.11 -4.86 -5.09
CA TRP A 48 -5.33 -3.70 -4.68
C TRP A 48 -3.86 -3.86 -5.05
N LYS A 49 -3.39 -2.93 -5.88
CA LYS A 49 -1.98 -2.75 -6.20
C LYS A 49 -1.55 -1.34 -5.78
N PRO A 50 -0.92 -1.15 -4.61
CA PRO A 50 -0.38 0.16 -4.25
C PRO A 50 0.72 0.55 -5.24
N SER A 51 0.75 1.82 -5.63
CA SER A 51 1.75 2.31 -6.58
C SER A 51 3.12 2.47 -5.91
N PRO A 52 4.22 2.39 -6.66
CA PRO A 52 5.55 2.79 -6.18
C PRO A 52 5.55 4.20 -5.56
N GLY A 53 4.87 5.16 -6.19
CA GLY A 53 4.74 6.54 -5.70
C GLY A 53 3.94 6.68 -4.40
N LEU A 54 3.21 5.65 -3.99
CA LEU A 54 2.61 5.58 -2.66
C LEU A 54 3.57 4.94 -1.65
N ILE A 55 4.17 3.79 -2.00
CA ILE A 55 4.95 2.97 -1.07
C ILE A 55 6.29 3.61 -0.72
N TYR A 56 7.09 4.01 -1.70
CA TYR A 56 8.43 4.52 -1.40
C TYR A 56 8.40 5.82 -0.59
N PRO A 57 7.55 6.82 -0.91
CA PRO A 57 7.43 8.01 -0.08
C PRO A 57 6.79 7.74 1.29
N LEU A 58 5.95 6.71 1.43
CA LEU A 58 5.44 6.29 2.73
C LEU A 58 6.55 5.71 3.60
N LEU A 59 7.41 4.85 3.06
CA LEU A 59 8.57 4.31 3.78
C LEU A 59 9.52 5.42 4.22
N GLY A 60 9.79 6.41 3.36
CA GLY A 60 10.58 7.59 3.74
C GLY A 60 9.97 8.34 4.93
N ARG A 61 8.66 8.65 4.87
CA ARG A 61 7.96 9.29 5.99
C ARG A 61 7.98 8.48 7.28
N LEU A 62 7.84 7.16 7.20
CA LEU A 62 7.94 6.27 8.36
C LEU A 62 9.34 6.28 9.00
N LEU A 63 10.39 6.48 8.20
CA LEU A 63 11.76 6.63 8.70
C LEU A 63 12.01 8.01 9.32
N ASP A 64 11.37 9.04 8.78
CA ASP A 64 11.49 10.42 9.28
C ASP A 64 10.70 10.64 10.59
N GLU A 65 9.67 9.83 10.83
CA GLU A 65 8.87 9.86 12.04
C GLU A 65 9.62 9.20 13.21
N ASN A 66 10.27 10.04 14.02
CA ASN A 66 10.79 9.73 15.36
C ASN A 66 9.84 10.24 16.44
#